data_AF-A0A1S9PK95-F1
#
_entry.id   AF-A0A1S9PK95-F1
#
_cell.length_a   1.000
_cell.length_b   1.000
_cell.length_c   1.000
_cell.angle_alpha   90.00
_cell.angle_beta   90.00
_cell.angle_gamma   90.00
#
_symmetry.space_group_name_H-M   'P 1'
#
loop_
_entity.id
_entity.type
_entity.pdbx_description
1 polymer ?
#
loop_
_entity_poly.entity_id
_entity_poly.type
_entity_poly.pdbx_seq_one_letter_code
_entity_poly.pdbx_strand_id
1 'polypeptide(L)'
;MLVYTYFIFEVLAFLAALWRWPKMQGTPYKYFVPYLLYVVIYEYGSLQDWFVINHSNLYIANINISIAFFFNSLFLTSLLKTPRFKKAAKIAIILSIPFAAINMAFFQGFWRLDTATILL
;
A
#
# COMPACT_ATOMS: atom_id res chain seq x y z
N MET A 1 -13.00 15.31 -12.54
CA MET A 1 -13.77 15.77 -11.36
C MET A 1 -13.76 14.72 -10.26
N LEU A 2 -14.16 13.46 -10.53
CA LEU A 2 -14.10 12.34 -9.59
C LEU A 2 -12.70 12.10 -8.96
N VAL A 3 -11.63 12.15 -9.76
CA VAL A 3 -10.26 11.91 -9.26
C VAL A 3 -9.83 12.97 -8.23
N TYR A 4 -10.13 14.24 -8.48
CA TYR A 4 -9.84 15.32 -7.53
C TYR A 4 -10.68 15.21 -6.26
N THR A 5 -11.95 14.80 -6.37
CA THR A 5 -12.80 14.53 -5.20
C THR A 5 -12.25 13.37 -4.37
N TYR A 6 -11.81 12.30 -5.03
CA TYR A 6 -11.19 11.14 -4.39
C TYR A 6 -9.91 11.54 -3.62
N PHE A 7 -9.02 12.31 -4.27
CA PHE A 7 -7.82 12.83 -3.61
C PHE A 7 -8.12 13.71 -2.39
N ILE A 8 -9.16 14.56 -2.46
CA ILE A 8 -9.60 15.37 -1.30
C ILE A 8 -9.99 14.47 -0.13
N PHE A 9 -10.69 13.35 -0.37
CA PHE A 9 -11.03 12.42 0.70
C PHE A 9 -9.80 11.79 1.35
N GLU A 10 -8.77 11.46 0.58
CA GLU A 10 -7.52 10.90 1.12
C GLU A 10 -6.75 11.93 1.95
N VAL A 11 -6.70 13.18 1.50
CA VAL A 11 -6.12 14.29 2.28
C VAL A 11 -6.87 14.50 3.59
N LEU A 12 -8.21 14.49 3.55
CA LEU A 12 -9.02 14.61 4.76
C LEU A 12 -8.83 13.42 5.70
N ALA A 13 -8.73 12.20 5.18
CA ALA A 13 -8.44 11.00 5.96
C ALA A 13 -7.05 11.10 6.63
N PHE A 14 -6.04 11.55 5.88
CA PHE A 14 -4.71 11.80 6.42
C PHE A 14 -4.74 12.84 7.54
N LEU A 15 -5.39 13.99 7.34
CA LEU A 15 -5.50 15.04 8.35
C LEU A 15 -6.24 14.55 9.62
N ALA A 16 -7.31 13.78 9.44
CA ALA A 16 -8.05 13.19 10.56
C ALA A 16 -7.19 12.20 11.36
N ALA A 17 -6.44 11.34 10.66
CA ALA A 17 -5.50 10.41 11.29
C ALA A 17 -4.36 11.15 11.99
N LEU A 18 -3.80 12.21 11.37
CA LEU A 18 -2.74 13.03 11.92
C LEU A 18 -3.19 13.73 13.21
N TRP A 19 -4.39 14.31 13.21
CA TRP A 19 -4.98 14.95 14.40
C TRP A 19 -5.17 13.97 15.56
N ARG A 20 -5.51 12.72 15.26
CA ARG A 20 -5.69 11.66 16.27
C ARG A 20 -4.42 10.86 16.57
N TRP A 21 -3.30 11.15 15.90
CA TRP A 21 -2.07 10.36 16.01
C TRP A 21 -1.57 10.19 17.45
N PRO A 22 -1.55 11.23 18.32
CA PRO A 22 -1.11 11.07 19.70
C PRO A 22 -1.91 10.00 20.46
N LYS A 23 -3.21 9.87 20.15
CA LYS A 23 -4.10 8.87 20.77
C LYS A 23 -3.92 7.47 20.21
N MET A 24 -3.27 7.31 19.06
CA MET A 24 -3.07 6.02 18.39
C MET A 24 -1.73 5.35 18.73
N GLN A 25 -0.78 6.03 19.39
CA GLN A 25 0.59 5.56 19.63
C GLN A 25 0.71 4.18 20.31
N GLY A 26 -0.31 3.78 21.10
CA GLY A 26 -0.38 2.47 21.76
C GLY A 26 -1.06 1.36 20.95
N THR A 27 -1.45 1.64 19.70
CA THR A 27 -2.25 0.73 18.87
C THR A 27 -1.60 0.51 17.51
N PRO A 28 -1.96 -0.56 16.79
CA PRO A 28 -1.54 -0.74 15.39
C PRO A 28 -1.96 0.42 14.47
N TYR A 29 -2.97 1.20 14.85
CA TYR A 29 -3.45 2.34 14.07
C TYR A 29 -2.42 3.47 13.92
N LYS A 30 -1.36 3.53 14.75
CA LYS A 30 -0.30 4.53 14.59
C LYS A 30 0.39 4.49 13.22
N TYR A 31 0.38 3.33 12.56
CA TYR A 31 0.97 3.15 11.23
C TYR A 31 0.09 3.69 10.10
N PHE A 32 -1.18 4.03 10.35
CA PHE A 32 -2.04 4.66 9.35
C PHE A 32 -1.53 6.04 8.94
N VAL A 33 -0.91 6.80 9.84
CA VAL A 33 -0.44 8.15 9.51
C VAL A 33 0.67 8.13 8.44
N PRO A 34 1.78 7.37 8.61
CA PRO A 34 2.79 7.28 7.56
C PRO A 34 2.25 6.61 6.28
N TYR A 35 1.32 5.66 6.39
CA TYR A 35 0.69 5.03 5.22
C TYR A 35 -0.18 6.02 4.43
N LEU A 36 -1.03 6.79 5.11
CA LEU A 36 -1.88 7.80 4.48
C LEU A 36 -1.07 8.95 3.89
N LEU A 37 0.04 9.34 4.54
CA LEU A 37 0.98 10.29 3.97
C LEU A 37 1.56 9.76 2.64
N TYR A 38 1.96 8.48 2.62
CA TYR A 38 2.43 7.83 1.40
C TYR A 38 1.35 7.85 0.30
N VAL A 39 0.10 7.48 0.62
CA VAL A 39 -1.02 7.50 -0.33
C VAL A 39 -1.23 8.91 -0.91
N VAL A 40 -1.26 9.94 -0.06
CA VAL A 40 -1.39 11.33 -0.51
C VAL A 40 -0.25 11.75 -1.44
N ILE A 41 1.00 11.37 -1.14
CA ILE A 41 2.16 11.66 -2.00
C ILE A 41 2.04 10.91 -3.34
N TYR A 42 1.67 9.63 -3.31
CA TYR A 42 1.50 8.81 -4.49
C TYR A 42 0.40 9.34 -5.41
N GLU A 43 -0.76 9.68 -4.86
CA GLU A 43 -1.91 10.17 -5.62
C GLU A 43 -1.65 11.58 -6.16
N TYR A 44 -1.04 12.46 -5.36
CA TYR A 44 -0.62 13.77 -5.86
C TYR A 44 0.41 13.65 -6.98
N GLY A 45 1.44 12.82 -6.81
CA GLY A 45 2.46 12.60 -7.85
C GLY A 45 1.88 11.96 -9.11
N SER A 46 0.89 11.08 -8.97
CA SER A 46 0.17 10.48 -10.10
C SER A 46 -0.70 11.51 -10.84
N LEU A 47 -1.38 12.41 -10.12
CA LEU A 47 -2.13 13.53 -10.71
C LEU A 47 -1.24 14.53 -11.47
N GLN A 48 0.02 14.67 -11.05
CA GLN A 48 1.01 15.54 -11.70
C GLN A 48 1.88 14.81 -12.72
N ASP A 49 1.57 13.55 -13.05
CA ASP A 49 2.34 12.69 -13.96
C ASP A 49 3.83 12.52 -13.58
N TRP A 50 4.21 12.71 -12.31
CA TRP A 50 5.60 12.60 -11.83
C TRP A 50 6.19 11.21 -12.01
N PHE A 51 5.33 10.20 -12.10
CA PHE A 51 5.70 8.80 -12.22
C PHE A 51 5.43 8.23 -13.62
N VAL A 52 5.21 9.09 -14.62
CA VAL A 52 5.06 8.63 -16.00
C VAL A 52 6.44 8.46 -16.61
N ILE A 53 6.82 7.22 -16.90
CA ILE A 53 8.04 6.87 -17.62
C ILE A 53 7.64 6.04 -18.85
N ASN A 54 8.13 6.40 -20.04
CA ASN A 54 7.77 5.74 -21.30
C ASN A 54 6.24 5.64 -21.53
N HIS A 55 5.51 6.73 -21.25
CA HIS A 55 4.04 6.79 -21.36
C HIS A 55 3.29 5.78 -20.47
N SER A 56 3.94 5.26 -19.41
CA SER A 56 3.35 4.32 -18.46
C SER A 56 3.68 4.73 -17.03
N ASN A 57 2.69 4.61 -16.14
CA ASN A 57 2.83 4.73 -14.69
C ASN A 57 2.60 3.38 -13.98
N LEU A 58 2.55 2.28 -14.74
CA LEU A 58 2.18 0.97 -14.19
C LEU A 58 3.20 0.44 -13.17
N TYR A 59 4.47 0.84 -13.28
CA TYR A 59 5.48 0.45 -12.29
C TYR A 59 5.19 1.04 -10.91
N ILE A 60 4.77 2.32 -10.85
CA ILE A 60 4.46 2.97 -9.57
C ILE A 60 3.14 2.43 -9.02
N ALA A 61 2.19 2.08 -9.90
CA ALA A 61 0.95 1.41 -9.51
C ALA A 61 1.24 0.05 -8.86
N ASN A 62 2.16 -0.75 -9.44
CA ASN A 62 2.59 -2.02 -8.85
C ASN A 62 3.22 -1.85 -7.46
N ILE A 63 4.06 -0.83 -7.30
CA ILE A 63 4.66 -0.48 -6.00
C ILE A 63 3.58 -0.08 -5.00
N ASN A 64 2.63 0.76 -5.40
CA ASN A 64 1.52 1.21 -4.55
C ASN A 64 0.62 0.05 -4.11
N ILE A 65 0.23 -0.82 -5.04
CA ILE A 65 -0.56 -2.02 -4.74
C ILE A 65 0.20 -2.93 -3.76
N SER A 66 1.50 -3.13 -3.97
CA SER A 66 2.33 -3.96 -3.08
C SER A 66 2.42 -3.39 -1.66
N ILE A 67 2.61 -2.06 -1.54
CA ILE A 67 2.64 -1.37 -0.25
C ILE A 67 1.27 -1.44 0.43
N ALA A 68 0.18 -1.23 -0.32
CA ALA A 68 -1.18 -1.34 0.19
C ALA A 68 -1.48 -2.76 0.69
N PHE A 69 -1.14 -3.79 -0.09
CA PHE A 69 -1.28 -5.19 0.32
C PHE A 69 -0.51 -5.46 1.62
N PHE A 70 0.75 -5.04 1.70
CA PHE A 70 1.60 -5.28 2.85
C PHE A 70 1.08 -4.58 4.11
N PHE A 71 0.71 -3.30 3.98
CA PHE A 71 0.15 -2.51 5.08
C PHE A 71 -1.13 -3.16 5.62
N ASN A 72 -2.10 -3.44 4.74
CA ASN A 72 -3.39 -4.03 5.13
C ASN A 72 -3.20 -5.42 5.74
N SER A 73 -2.36 -6.27 5.13
CA SER A 73 -2.13 -7.63 5.61
C SER A 73 -1.46 -7.65 6.98
N LEU A 74 -0.45 -6.80 7.21
CA LEU A 74 0.18 -6.67 8.53
C LEU A 74 -0.78 -6.09 9.56
N PHE A 75 -1.60 -5.10 9.17
CA PHE A 75 -2.60 -4.52 10.03
C PHE A 75 -3.63 -5.56 10.47
N LEU A 76 -4.22 -6.30 9.53
CA LEU A 76 -5.15 -7.41 9.83
C LEU A 76 -4.49 -8.48 10.71
N THR A 77 -3.24 -8.85 10.38
CA THR A 77 -2.47 -9.82 11.16
C THR A 77 -2.18 -9.33 12.59
N SER A 78 -2.09 -8.02 12.80
CA SER A 78 -1.91 -7.45 14.13
C SER A 78 -3.13 -7.68 15.03
N LEU A 79 -4.33 -7.74 14.45
CA LEU A 79 -5.61 -7.96 15.13
C LEU A 79 -5.87 -9.44 15.47
N LEU A 80 -5.12 -10.37 14.87
CA LEU A 80 -5.24 -11.79 15.17
C LEU A 80 -4.82 -12.11 16.61
N LYS A 81 -5.67 -12.88 17.31
CA LYS A 81 -5.44 -13.34 18.68
C LYS A 81 -4.62 -14.65 18.76
N THR A 82 -4.72 -15.50 17.73
CA THR A 82 -4.07 -16.83 17.71
C THR A 82 -2.59 -16.74 17.33
N PRO A 83 -1.64 -17.04 18.23
CA PRO A 83 -0.21 -16.79 17.98
C PRO A 83 0.39 -17.63 16.85
N ARG A 84 -0.01 -18.91 16.73
CA ARG A 84 0.46 -19.82 15.67
C ARG A 84 0.04 -19.33 14.29
N PHE A 85 -1.24 -19.00 14.14
CA PHE A 85 -1.78 -18.46 12.89
C PHE A 85 -1.18 -17.09 12.54
N LYS A 86 -0.99 -16.22 13.54
CA LYS A 86 -0.31 -14.92 13.37
C LYS A 86 1.12 -15.08 12.87
N LYS A 87 1.88 -16.06 13.37
CA LYS A 87 3.24 -16.35 12.89
C LYS A 87 3.23 -16.84 11.44
N ALA A 88 2.34 -17.78 11.11
CA ALA A 88 2.20 -18.29 9.74
C ALA A 88 1.79 -17.19 8.75
N ALA A 89 0.81 -16.37 9.11
CA ALA A 89 0.35 -15.24 8.30
C ALA A 89 1.48 -14.23 8.04
N LYS A 90 2.24 -13.85 9.07
CA LYS A 90 3.41 -12.96 8.88
C LYS A 90 4.44 -13.54 7.91
N ILE A 91 4.72 -14.84 8.00
CA ILE A 91 5.66 -15.49 7.08
C ILE A 91 5.12 -15.45 5.65
N ALA A 92 3.84 -15.77 5.44
CA ALA A 92 3.21 -15.70 4.12
C ALA A 92 3.26 -14.29 3.52
N ILE A 93 2.97 -13.25 4.31
CA ILE A 93 3.03 -11.85 3.88
C ILE A 93 4.46 -11.43 3.53
N ILE A 94 5.45 -11.86 4.29
CA ILE A 94 6.86 -11.54 4.00
C ILE A 94 7.32 -12.27 2.73
N LEU A 95 6.88 -13.52 2.53
CA LEU A 95 7.22 -14.31 1.35
C LEU A 95 6.51 -13.84 0.07
N SER A 96 5.37 -13.15 0.16
CA SER A 96 4.70 -12.64 -1.05
C SER A 96 5.50 -11.54 -1.75
N ILE A 97 6.31 -10.76 -1.01
CA ILE A 97 7.16 -9.69 -1.58
C ILE A 97 8.20 -10.22 -2.58
N PRO A 98 9.10 -11.18 -2.21
CA PRO A 98 10.05 -11.71 -3.17
C PRO A 98 9.36 -12.46 -4.30
N PHE A 99 8.21 -13.09 -4.06
CA PHE A 99 7.42 -13.71 -5.13
C PHE A 99 6.91 -12.68 -6.15
N ALA A 100 6.34 -11.56 -5.70
CA ALA A 100 5.90 -10.48 -6.56
C ALA A 100 7.10 -9.86 -7.31
N ALA A 101 8.23 -9.64 -6.63
CA ALA A 101 9.44 -9.12 -7.26
C ALA A 101 9.98 -10.07 -8.35
N ILE A 102 10.02 -11.38 -8.09
CA ILE A 102 10.41 -12.40 -9.07
C ILE A 102 9.42 -12.42 -10.24
N ASN A 103 8.11 -12.35 -9.97
CA ASN A 103 7.08 -12.31 -11.01
C ASN A 103 7.27 -11.11 -11.94
N MET A 104 7.44 -9.91 -11.37
CA MET A 104 7.69 -8.68 -12.12
C MET A 104 8.99 -8.72 -12.92
N ALA A 105 10.07 -9.29 -12.35
CA ALA A 105 11.38 -9.32 -12.99
C ALA A 105 11.49 -10.36 -14.12
N PHE A 106 10.91 -11.55 -13.96
CA PHE A 106 11.19 -12.70 -14.82
C PHE A 106 10.01 -13.18 -15.68
N PHE A 107 8.77 -12.86 -15.32
CA PHE A 107 7.58 -13.41 -15.99
C PHE A 107 6.69 -12.34 -16.61
N GLN A 108 6.21 -11.40 -15.79
CA GLN A 108 5.22 -10.40 -16.20
C GLN A 108 5.84 -9.19 -16.89
N GLY A 109 7.06 -8.82 -16.50
CA GLY A 109 7.75 -7.61 -16.92
C GLY A 109 7.35 -6.40 -16.07
N PHE A 110 8.36 -5.65 -15.63
CA PHE A 110 8.24 -4.52 -14.67
C PHE A 110 7.27 -3.42 -15.10
N TRP A 111 7.07 -3.23 -16.40
CA TRP A 111 6.27 -2.16 -16.99
C TRP A 111 4.80 -2.52 -17.21
N ARG A 112 4.39 -3.76 -16.89
CA ARG A 112 3.01 -4.23 -16.99
C ARG A 112 2.39 -4.27 -15.59
N LEU A 113 1.09 -4.02 -15.50
CA LEU A 113 0.35 -4.14 -14.25
C LEU A 113 0.48 -5.57 -13.71
N ASP A 114 0.93 -5.72 -12.46
CA ASP A 114 1.14 -7.02 -11.81
C ASP A 114 -0.18 -7.57 -11.25
N THR A 115 -0.84 -8.39 -12.07
CA THR A 115 -2.09 -9.08 -11.73
C THR A 115 -1.94 -10.14 -10.65
N ALA A 116 -0.74 -10.69 -10.42
CA ALA A 116 -0.54 -11.67 -9.35
C ALA A 116 -0.65 -11.00 -7.97
N THR A 117 -0.21 -9.75 -7.86
CA THR A 117 -0.38 -8.93 -6.66
C THR A 117 -1.84 -8.50 -6.43
N ILE A 118 -2.68 -8.49 -7.48
CA ILE A 118 -4.14 -8.22 -7.35
C ILE A 118 -4.89 -9.45 -6.82
N LEU A 119 -4.41 -10.66 -7.11
CA LEU A 119 -5.03 -11.92 -6.71
C LEU A 119 -4.56 -12.43 -5.33
N LEU A 120 -3.48 -11.84 -4.78
CA LEU A 120 -2.97 -12.08 -3.42
C LEU A 120 -3.70 -11.21 -2.39
#